data_AF-A0A2S6S6X9-F1
#
_entry.id   AF-A0A2S6S6X9-F1
#
_cell.length_a   1.000
_cell.length_b   1.000
_cell.length_c   1.000
_cell.angle_alpha   90.00
_cell.angle_beta   90.00
_cell.angle_gamma   90.00
#
_symmetry.space_group_name_H-M   'P 1'
#
loop_
_entity.id
_entity.type
_entity.pdbx_description
1 polymer ?
#
loop_
_entity_poly.entity_id
_entity_poly.type
_entity_poly.pdbx_seq_one_letter_code
_entity_poly.pdbx_strand_id
1 'polypeptide(L)'
;MKDIGKQINWYGWIYFNKTIPFISPLIIKFRQRKLRVISRGYSKIFNKEFLKNKNIKNLTVIEKEFRNKVFSEVDNYYSPIIFNNGLNFAKLICKHYFLKIIYVRKAYYPALNNEILYFFGKNKSKIIYPLPRIYRNFLKDYGIKFNDFFSDIYWYLFITFFYFIGLVVGLKNIFFSIFFCFIKPNLNSKKNYVYFNSLTLNCLPKDNRLNPNIINWYIDDNIKTQNNYICHNLKYSKNIYLENNIISYKKKIQYLNEFKGLIKFSFWFLKASFICLIDIFSGKWWHPLLFYESVNASMIRFQNSSNIPSKYFFNNSNFTYRPMWTYEAEKKSKIIMAFYSTNLRELKLKNIENPLPHYYIKESTWPYLYVWDLYDKKYFEKNIDLKTNIEIKGYIPFENGKKFDKEKSLKNLSVFDVQPTRDIFYKTIPEKYHDYYKFDNIINFLKVILSLTKFDIKIYIKRKRNIGSLAHPYYRNFIKIMEKNNQIEFVDSEVSAYDMIKKSRAVISIPFTSTAHIANKLNIPSIYFDPSGLIYDNDEALHNIKLINNLKSLEDWIKETFKP
;
A
#
# COMPACT_ATOMS: atom_id res chain seq x y z
N MET A 1 1.21 20.09 -8.14
CA MET A 1 2.43 19.27 -7.97
C MET A 1 2.34 18.12 -6.93
N LYS A 2 1.28 17.94 -6.12
CA LYS A 2 1.18 16.80 -5.18
C LYS A 2 0.18 15.68 -5.53
N ASP A 3 -0.68 15.86 -6.55
CA ASP A 3 -1.53 14.76 -7.09
C ASP A 3 -0.88 13.98 -8.24
N ILE A 4 0.31 14.40 -8.65
CA ILE A 4 1.21 13.70 -9.58
C ILE A 4 1.88 12.50 -8.88
N GLY A 5 1.83 12.41 -7.55
CA GLY A 5 2.53 11.37 -6.78
C GLY A 5 1.77 10.06 -6.56
N LYS A 6 0.47 9.98 -6.85
CA LYS A 6 -0.36 8.81 -6.50
C LYS A 6 -0.94 8.02 -7.68
N GLN A 7 -0.82 8.52 -8.91
CA GLN A 7 -1.18 7.78 -10.13
C GLN A 7 -0.01 7.65 -11.13
N ILE A 8 1.20 8.06 -10.75
CA ILE A 8 2.36 8.03 -11.64
C ILE A 8 3.34 6.98 -11.18
N ASN A 9 2.95 5.73 -11.33
CA ASN A 9 3.91 4.63 -11.43
C ASN A 9 3.78 3.83 -12.74
N TRP A 10 2.75 4.16 -13.55
CA TRP A 10 2.61 3.71 -14.94
C TRP A 10 1.89 4.77 -15.81
N TYR A 11 0.83 5.40 -15.29
CA TYR A 11 -0.07 6.27 -16.06
C TYR A 11 0.46 7.68 -16.34
N GLY A 12 1.15 8.35 -15.41
CA GLY A 12 1.65 9.71 -15.67
C GLY A 12 2.69 9.81 -16.80
N TRP A 13 3.39 8.72 -17.08
CA TRP A 13 4.35 8.66 -18.19
C TRP A 13 3.69 8.23 -19.51
N ILE A 14 2.54 7.53 -19.45
CA ILE A 14 1.67 7.32 -20.62
C ILE A 14 1.06 8.65 -21.05
N TYR A 15 0.72 9.53 -20.10
CA TYR A 15 0.26 10.89 -20.41
C TYR A 15 1.37 11.75 -21.04
N PHE A 16 2.61 11.66 -20.55
CA PHE A 16 3.77 12.35 -21.15
C PHE A 16 4.15 11.81 -22.54
N ASN A 17 3.86 10.53 -22.82
CA ASN A 17 4.06 9.91 -24.14
C ASN A 17 3.02 10.34 -25.19
N LYS A 18 1.86 10.85 -24.78
CA LYS A 18 0.86 11.39 -25.73
C LYS A 18 1.23 12.77 -26.26
N THR A 19 2.10 13.51 -25.56
CA THR A 19 2.44 14.90 -25.90
C THR A 19 3.64 15.06 -26.83
N ILE A 20 4.45 14.01 -27.09
CA ILE A 20 5.62 14.10 -28.00
C ILE A 20 5.78 12.80 -28.81
N PRO A 21 5.19 12.71 -30.03
CA PRO A 21 5.06 11.45 -30.77
C PRO A 21 6.40 10.86 -31.26
N PHE A 22 7.41 11.69 -31.60
CA PHE A 22 8.69 11.23 -32.18
C PHE A 22 9.69 10.64 -31.18
N ILE A 23 9.65 11.02 -29.91
CA ILE A 23 10.57 10.48 -28.87
C ILE A 23 10.05 9.12 -28.35
N SER A 24 8.77 8.83 -28.56
CA SER A 24 8.11 7.65 -27.98
C SER A 24 8.67 6.29 -28.45
N PRO A 25 9.01 6.03 -29.74
CA PRO A 25 9.36 4.68 -30.18
C PRO A 25 10.74 4.23 -29.72
N LEU A 26 11.73 5.13 -29.75
CA LEU A 26 13.11 4.86 -29.29
C LEU A 26 13.13 4.59 -27.79
N ILE A 27 12.40 5.38 -27.02
CA ILE A 27 12.23 5.20 -25.58
C ILE A 27 11.54 3.86 -25.28
N ILE A 28 10.49 3.50 -26.02
CA ILE A 28 9.81 2.21 -25.87
C ILE A 28 10.77 1.07 -26.17
N LYS A 29 11.56 1.16 -27.25
CA LYS A 29 12.56 0.14 -27.64
C LYS A 29 13.64 -0.01 -26.57
N PHE A 30 14.15 1.09 -26.02
CA PHE A 30 15.13 1.07 -24.92
C PHE A 30 14.54 0.41 -23.67
N ARG A 31 13.29 0.73 -23.31
CA ARG A 31 12.59 0.12 -22.18
C ARG A 31 12.38 -1.38 -22.37
N GLN A 32 11.93 -1.80 -23.54
CA GLN A 32 11.76 -3.22 -23.85
C GLN A 32 13.11 -3.96 -23.81
N ARG A 33 14.20 -3.34 -24.28
CA ARG A 33 15.55 -3.88 -24.12
C ARG A 33 15.92 -4.03 -22.64
N LYS A 34 15.70 -3.00 -21.81
CA LYS A 34 15.97 -3.06 -20.36
C LYS A 34 15.16 -4.16 -19.67
N LEU A 35 13.88 -4.29 -19.98
CA LEU A 35 13.02 -5.34 -19.42
C LEU A 35 13.48 -6.75 -19.83
N ARG A 36 13.92 -6.95 -21.08
CA ARG A 36 14.50 -8.24 -21.52
C ARG A 36 15.75 -8.58 -20.72
N VAL A 37 16.61 -7.61 -20.45
CA VAL A 37 17.81 -7.81 -19.61
C VAL A 37 17.42 -8.17 -18.18
N ILE A 38 16.48 -7.43 -17.57
CA ILE A 38 15.95 -7.74 -16.23
C ILE A 38 15.39 -9.17 -16.19
N SER A 39 14.62 -9.59 -17.20
CA SER A 39 14.10 -10.96 -17.26
C SER A 39 15.20 -12.02 -17.31
N ARG A 40 16.29 -11.77 -18.06
CA ARG A 40 17.44 -12.69 -18.09
C ARG A 40 18.12 -12.75 -16.73
N GLY A 41 18.28 -11.60 -16.06
CA GLY A 41 18.84 -11.54 -14.72
C GLY A 41 18.01 -12.30 -13.70
N TYR A 42 16.68 -12.17 -13.77
CA TYR A 42 15.77 -12.98 -12.97
C TYR A 42 16.00 -14.47 -13.20
N SER A 43 16.00 -14.93 -14.46
CA SER A 43 16.24 -16.35 -14.78
C SER A 43 17.58 -16.87 -14.24
N LYS A 44 18.63 -16.03 -14.19
CA LYS A 44 19.92 -16.41 -13.59
C LYS A 44 19.87 -16.49 -12.06
N ILE A 45 19.37 -15.44 -11.39
CA ILE A 45 19.35 -15.39 -9.91
C ILE A 45 18.44 -16.48 -9.32
N PHE A 46 17.41 -16.92 -10.04
CA PHE A 46 16.53 -17.99 -9.57
C PHE A 46 16.94 -19.38 -10.04
N ASN A 47 18.05 -19.52 -10.77
CA ASN A 47 18.65 -20.81 -11.11
C ASN A 47 19.62 -21.24 -9.99
N LYS A 48 19.31 -22.35 -9.31
CA LYS A 48 20.10 -22.87 -8.16
C LYS A 48 21.55 -23.21 -8.52
N GLU A 49 21.78 -23.76 -9.71
CA GLU A 49 23.14 -24.10 -10.17
C GLU A 49 23.96 -22.85 -10.45
N PHE A 50 23.35 -21.83 -11.07
CA PHE A 50 24.01 -20.54 -11.28
C PHE A 50 24.43 -19.88 -9.97
N LEU A 51 23.53 -19.88 -8.97
CA LEU A 51 23.81 -19.37 -7.63
C LEU A 51 24.95 -20.13 -6.95
N LYS A 52 24.92 -21.47 -6.99
CA LYS A 52 25.95 -22.33 -6.39
C LYS A 52 27.31 -22.10 -7.04
N ASN A 53 27.36 -22.08 -8.38
CA ASN A 53 28.60 -21.89 -9.15
C ASN A 53 29.21 -20.50 -8.97
N LYS A 54 28.43 -19.50 -8.58
CA LYS A 54 28.90 -18.12 -8.35
C LYS A 54 29.01 -17.75 -6.87
N ASN A 55 28.65 -18.65 -5.96
CA ASN A 55 28.55 -18.40 -4.53
C ASN A 55 27.70 -17.15 -4.20
N ILE A 56 26.54 -17.02 -4.84
CA ILE A 56 25.63 -15.86 -4.69
C ILE A 56 24.35 -16.32 -4.00
N LYS A 57 23.86 -15.56 -3.01
CA LYS A 57 22.55 -15.81 -2.39
C LYS A 57 21.41 -15.34 -3.29
N ASN A 58 20.24 -15.98 -3.17
CA ASN A 58 19.04 -15.51 -3.87
C ASN A 58 18.66 -14.08 -3.39
N LEU A 59 18.12 -13.26 -4.30
CA LEU A 59 17.65 -11.90 -4.05
C LEU A 59 16.74 -11.77 -2.81
N THR A 60 15.84 -12.72 -2.56
CA THR A 60 14.97 -12.67 -1.37
C THR A 60 15.78 -12.74 -0.07
N VAL A 61 16.86 -13.53 -0.05
CA VAL A 61 17.76 -13.65 1.11
C VAL A 61 18.60 -12.39 1.27
N ILE A 62 19.14 -11.88 0.16
CA ILE A 62 19.89 -10.61 0.14
C ILE A 62 19.03 -9.48 0.71
N GLU A 63 17.76 -9.37 0.30
CA GLU A 63 16.86 -8.36 0.83
C GLU A 63 16.58 -8.50 2.32
N LYS A 64 16.29 -9.73 2.78
CA LYS A 64 16.03 -9.99 4.19
C LYS A 64 17.22 -9.54 5.04
N GLU A 65 18.43 -9.91 4.63
CA GLU A 65 19.65 -9.54 5.35
C GLU A 65 19.98 -8.05 5.21
N PHE A 66 19.77 -7.45 4.04
CA PHE A 66 19.95 -6.02 3.80
C PHE A 66 19.09 -5.18 4.75
N ARG A 67 17.83 -5.58 4.94
CA ARG A 67 16.88 -4.91 5.82
C ARG A 67 17.27 -5.04 7.30
N ASN A 68 17.82 -6.18 7.71
CA ASN A 68 18.17 -6.48 9.11
C ASN A 68 19.55 -5.93 9.52
N LYS A 69 20.60 -6.26 8.76
CA LYS A 69 21.99 -6.06 9.18
C LYS A 69 22.43 -4.60 9.06
N VAL A 70 22.16 -3.95 7.93
CA VAL A 70 22.78 -2.66 7.63
C VAL A 70 22.25 -1.51 8.51
N PHE A 71 21.04 -1.64 9.03
CA PHE A 71 20.47 -0.62 9.93
C PHE A 71 20.88 -0.76 11.38
N SER A 72 21.57 -1.84 11.76
CA SER A 72 22.10 -1.99 13.11
C SER A 72 23.24 -1.00 13.41
N GLU A 73 23.95 -0.53 12.39
CA GLU A 73 25.19 0.27 12.49
C GLU A 73 24.95 1.80 12.55
N VAL A 74 23.68 2.27 12.50
CA VAL A 74 23.34 3.72 12.45
C VAL A 74 23.18 4.33 13.86
N ASP A 75 23.91 3.87 14.87
CA ASP A 75 23.61 4.23 16.26
C ASP A 75 24.27 5.55 16.74
N ASN A 76 23.51 6.25 17.60
CA ASN A 76 23.89 7.34 18.53
C ASN A 76 24.00 8.82 18.07
N TYR A 77 23.67 9.18 16.82
CA TYR A 77 23.75 10.60 16.39
C TYR A 77 22.44 11.19 15.81
N TYR A 78 21.30 10.85 16.41
CA TYR A 78 20.01 11.43 16.04
C TYR A 78 19.79 12.78 16.71
N SER A 79 19.55 13.82 15.91
CA SER A 79 19.32 15.17 16.44
C SER A 79 17.92 15.28 17.08
N PRO A 80 17.82 15.66 18.37
CA PRO A 80 16.53 15.93 19.02
C PRO A 80 15.75 17.05 18.31
N ILE A 81 16.45 17.96 17.62
CA ILE A 81 15.83 19.05 16.86
C ILE A 81 15.05 18.49 15.67
N ILE A 82 15.60 17.49 14.97
CA ILE A 82 15.00 16.87 13.79
C ILE A 82 13.88 15.89 14.19
N PHE A 83 14.11 15.05 15.20
CA PHE A 83 13.18 13.96 15.54
C PHE A 83 12.20 14.27 16.69
N ASN A 84 12.65 14.99 17.72
CA ASN A 84 11.87 15.34 18.92
C ASN A 84 11.04 14.16 19.48
N ASN A 85 9.71 14.18 19.43
CA ASN A 85 8.89 13.08 19.96
C ASN A 85 9.10 11.75 19.22
N GLY A 86 9.63 11.78 18.00
CA GLY A 86 10.04 10.59 17.25
C GLY A 86 11.44 10.09 17.60
N LEU A 87 12.17 10.73 18.53
CA LEU A 87 13.58 10.43 18.82
C LEU A 87 13.79 8.98 19.27
N ASN A 88 12.94 8.48 20.16
CA ASN A 88 12.99 7.07 20.61
C ASN A 88 12.76 6.07 19.47
N PHE A 89 12.15 6.51 18.37
CA PHE A 89 11.91 5.71 17.17
C PHE A 89 12.79 6.12 16.00
N ALA A 90 13.81 6.98 16.20
CA ALA A 90 14.57 7.59 15.10
C ALA A 90 15.21 6.54 14.18
N LYS A 91 15.79 5.47 14.75
CA LYS A 91 16.33 4.33 14.01
C LYS A 91 15.29 3.69 13.09
N LEU A 92 14.10 3.38 13.62
CA LEU A 92 12.99 2.78 12.86
C LEU A 92 12.44 3.74 11.81
N ILE A 93 12.29 5.03 12.14
CA ILE A 93 11.85 6.07 11.19
C ILE A 93 12.81 6.15 10.00
N CYS A 94 14.12 6.26 10.26
CA CYS A 94 15.17 6.29 9.23
C CYS A 94 15.10 5.03 8.36
N LYS A 95 15.04 3.87 9.00
CA LYS A 95 14.96 2.57 8.35
C LYS A 95 13.75 2.44 7.43
N HIS A 96 12.54 2.63 7.95
CA HIS A 96 11.31 2.49 7.18
C HIS A 96 11.20 3.52 6.06
N TYR A 97 11.62 4.78 6.31
CA TYR A 97 11.61 5.81 5.28
C TYR A 97 12.62 5.52 4.16
N PHE A 98 13.84 5.11 4.51
CA PHE A 98 14.86 4.74 3.53
C PHE A 98 14.43 3.52 2.70
N LEU A 99 13.93 2.46 3.35
CA LEU A 99 13.41 1.27 2.65
C LEU A 99 12.26 1.63 1.72
N LYS A 100 11.32 2.46 2.18
CA LYS A 100 10.22 2.99 1.36
C LYS A 100 10.74 3.77 0.16
N ILE A 101 11.86 4.47 0.29
CA ILE A 101 12.47 5.20 -0.82
C ILE A 101 13.11 4.22 -1.81
N ILE A 102 14.05 3.37 -1.39
CA ILE A 102 14.86 2.56 -2.32
C ILE A 102 14.07 1.41 -2.99
N TYR A 103 13.05 0.86 -2.34
CA TYR A 103 12.29 -0.29 -2.85
C TYR A 103 11.01 0.12 -3.60
N VAL A 104 10.46 1.30 -3.32
CA VAL A 104 9.30 1.79 -4.07
C VAL A 104 9.79 2.48 -5.33
N ARG A 105 9.46 1.91 -6.48
CA ARG A 105 9.69 2.55 -7.78
C ARG A 105 9.05 3.95 -7.77
N LYS A 106 9.84 4.97 -8.13
CA LYS A 106 9.35 6.34 -8.38
C LYS A 106 9.68 6.77 -9.80
N ALA A 107 9.07 7.85 -10.26
CA ALA A 107 9.32 8.39 -11.60
C ALA A 107 10.80 8.75 -11.85
N TYR A 108 11.55 9.11 -10.79
CA TYR A 108 12.91 9.65 -10.89
C TYR A 108 14.04 8.65 -10.63
N TYR A 109 13.74 7.45 -10.08
CA TYR A 109 14.73 6.39 -9.92
C TYR A 109 14.07 5.00 -9.85
N PRO A 110 14.73 3.96 -10.40
CA PRO A 110 14.24 2.59 -10.35
C PRO A 110 14.33 2.01 -8.93
N ALA A 111 13.44 1.06 -8.60
CA ALA A 111 13.61 0.26 -7.39
C ALA A 111 14.94 -0.52 -7.46
N LEU A 112 15.67 -0.62 -6.34
CA LEU A 112 16.97 -1.29 -6.24
C LEU A 112 16.97 -2.68 -6.92
N ASN A 113 15.90 -3.45 -6.74
CA ASN A 113 15.76 -4.80 -7.30
C ASN A 113 15.85 -4.83 -8.82
N ASN A 114 15.30 -3.83 -9.49
CA ASN A 114 15.39 -3.75 -10.94
C ASN A 114 16.82 -3.54 -11.41
N GLU A 115 17.62 -2.80 -10.66
CA GLU A 115 19.03 -2.58 -10.98
C GLU A 115 19.89 -3.80 -10.66
N ILE A 116 19.59 -4.51 -9.57
CA ILE A 116 20.23 -5.80 -9.27
C ILE A 116 19.91 -6.83 -10.37
N LEU A 117 18.63 -6.99 -10.73
CA LEU A 117 18.23 -7.90 -11.81
C LEU A 117 18.85 -7.48 -13.15
N TYR A 118 18.89 -6.17 -13.44
CA TYR A 118 19.54 -5.68 -14.64
C TYR A 118 21.05 -6.01 -14.66
N PHE A 119 21.74 -5.87 -13.52
CA PHE A 119 23.15 -6.24 -13.36
C PHE A 119 23.40 -7.71 -13.69
N PHE A 120 22.62 -8.64 -13.13
CA PHE A 120 22.75 -10.07 -13.43
C PHE A 120 22.41 -10.41 -14.89
N GLY A 121 21.47 -9.67 -15.47
CA GLY A 121 21.09 -9.82 -16.87
C GLY A 121 22.15 -9.35 -17.86
N LYS A 122 23.00 -8.38 -17.49
CA LYS A 122 24.01 -7.77 -18.34
C LYS A 122 25.42 -8.20 -17.93
N ASN A 123 26.05 -9.01 -18.77
CA ASN A 123 27.43 -9.49 -18.54
C ASN A 123 28.40 -8.31 -18.31
N LYS A 124 29.26 -8.44 -17.28
CA LYS A 124 30.31 -7.47 -16.90
C LYS A 124 29.83 -6.03 -16.61
N SER A 125 28.60 -5.84 -16.13
CA SER A 125 28.10 -4.53 -15.74
C SER A 125 28.46 -4.13 -14.30
N LYS A 126 28.41 -2.83 -13.97
CA LYS A 126 28.47 -2.29 -12.60
C LYS A 126 27.20 -1.47 -12.36
N ILE A 127 26.64 -1.54 -11.15
CA ILE A 127 25.48 -0.75 -10.76
C ILE A 127 25.91 0.68 -10.43
N ILE A 128 25.12 1.65 -10.88
CA ILE A 128 25.18 3.06 -10.44
C ILE A 128 23.83 3.33 -9.76
N TYR A 129 23.84 3.49 -8.44
CA TYR A 129 22.61 3.65 -7.65
C TYR A 129 22.86 4.55 -6.43
N PRO A 130 21.90 5.43 -6.05
CA PRO A 130 22.09 6.36 -4.94
C PRO A 130 21.88 5.59 -3.63
N LEU A 131 22.96 4.97 -3.15
CA LEU A 131 22.97 4.16 -1.95
C LEU A 131 24.21 4.51 -1.12
N PRO A 132 24.13 4.65 0.21
CA PRO A 132 25.31 4.93 1.02
C PRO A 132 26.34 3.80 0.90
N ARG A 133 27.62 4.15 1.03
CA ARG A 133 28.75 3.23 0.80
C ARG A 133 28.67 1.95 1.62
N ILE A 134 28.23 2.03 2.87
CA ILE A 134 28.07 0.88 3.77
C ILE A 134 27.11 -0.17 3.21
N TYR A 135 25.98 0.26 2.66
CA TYR A 135 24.98 -0.60 2.02
C TYR A 135 25.50 -1.17 0.70
N ARG A 136 26.30 -0.41 -0.06
CA ARG A 136 26.94 -0.92 -1.29
C ARG A 136 27.98 -1.99 -0.97
N ASN A 137 28.78 -1.79 0.07
CA ASN A 137 29.77 -2.76 0.53
C ASN A 137 29.09 -4.07 0.96
N PHE A 138 28.01 -3.98 1.74
CA PHE A 138 27.19 -5.14 2.07
C PHE A 138 26.70 -5.90 0.82
N LEU A 139 26.25 -5.20 -0.23
CA LEU A 139 25.82 -5.85 -1.47
C LEU A 139 27.00 -6.43 -2.29
N LYS A 140 28.21 -5.87 -2.16
CA LYS A 140 29.42 -6.43 -2.79
C LYS A 140 29.82 -7.77 -2.18
N ASP A 141 29.58 -7.97 -0.89
CA ASP A 141 29.76 -9.28 -0.24
C ASP A 141 28.89 -10.37 -0.87
N TYR A 142 27.81 -9.97 -1.56
CA TYR A 142 26.93 -10.83 -2.36
C TYR A 142 27.28 -10.90 -3.85
N GLY A 143 28.49 -10.47 -4.23
CA GLY A 143 28.96 -10.50 -5.61
C GLY A 143 28.36 -9.42 -6.52
N ILE A 144 27.63 -8.46 -5.96
CA ILE A 144 27.03 -7.35 -6.72
C ILE A 144 28.06 -6.23 -6.88
N LYS A 145 28.42 -5.90 -8.11
CA LYS A 145 29.45 -4.89 -8.39
C LYS A 145 28.84 -3.51 -8.57
N PHE A 146 29.41 -2.52 -7.89
CA PHE A 146 29.04 -1.11 -8.02
C PHE A 146 30.15 -0.32 -8.71
N ASN A 147 29.78 0.76 -9.37
CA ASN A 147 30.71 1.84 -9.68
C ASN A 147 30.64 2.84 -8.52
N ASP A 148 31.59 2.74 -7.58
CA ASP A 148 31.55 3.51 -6.34
C ASP A 148 31.60 5.01 -6.58
N PHE A 149 32.48 5.49 -7.47
CA PHE A 149 32.64 6.91 -7.76
C PHE A 149 31.31 7.55 -8.22
N PHE A 150 30.68 7.00 -9.25
CA PHE A 150 29.39 7.54 -9.73
C PHE A 150 28.24 7.29 -8.75
N SER A 151 28.29 6.19 -7.98
CA SER A 151 27.26 5.91 -6.96
C SER A 151 27.36 6.87 -5.78
N ASP A 152 28.56 7.28 -5.37
CA ASP A 152 28.77 8.29 -4.33
C ASP A 152 28.29 9.66 -4.80
N ILE A 153 28.67 10.10 -6.01
CA ILE A 153 28.16 11.36 -6.59
C ILE A 153 26.63 11.32 -6.63
N TYR A 154 26.05 10.23 -7.12
CA TYR A 154 24.60 10.11 -7.22
C TYR A 154 23.95 10.12 -5.82
N TRP A 155 24.55 9.46 -4.83
CA TRP A 155 24.06 9.48 -3.45
C TRP A 155 24.05 10.89 -2.84
N TYR A 156 25.13 11.66 -3.00
CA TYR A 156 25.20 13.04 -2.49
C TYR A 156 24.23 13.98 -3.20
N LEU A 157 24.10 13.88 -4.53
CA LEU A 157 23.08 14.63 -5.28
C LEU A 157 21.67 14.26 -4.79
N PHE A 158 21.44 12.99 -4.50
CA PHE A 158 20.16 12.48 -4.04
C PHE A 158 19.78 13.04 -2.66
N ILE A 159 20.66 12.97 -1.66
CA ILE A 159 20.36 13.51 -0.32
C ILE A 159 20.24 15.04 -0.33
N THR A 160 21.05 15.72 -1.14
CA THR A 160 20.99 17.18 -1.33
C THR A 160 19.65 17.58 -1.96
N PHE A 161 19.14 16.80 -2.91
CA PHE A 161 17.80 17.01 -3.47
C PHE A 161 16.69 16.92 -2.40
N PHE A 162 16.76 15.94 -1.49
CA PHE A 162 15.80 15.85 -0.37
C PHE A 162 15.93 17.00 0.62
N TYR A 163 17.15 17.46 0.89
CA TYR A 163 17.39 18.67 1.67
C TYR A 163 16.70 19.90 1.04
N PHE A 164 16.88 20.13 -0.27
CA PHE A 164 16.21 21.22 -0.97
C PHE A 164 14.69 21.10 -0.95
N ILE A 165 14.13 19.88 -1.06
CA ILE A 165 12.68 19.68 -0.88
C ILE A 165 12.24 20.15 0.52
N GLY A 166 13.01 19.81 1.56
CA GLY A 166 12.76 20.26 2.93
C GLY A 166 12.78 21.78 3.04
N LEU A 167 13.81 22.43 2.46
CA LEU A 167 13.93 23.90 2.43
C LEU A 167 12.72 24.56 1.75
N VAL A 168 12.38 24.14 0.53
CA VAL A 168 11.28 24.71 -0.25
C VAL A 168 9.96 24.56 0.51
N VAL A 169 9.71 23.41 1.14
CA VAL A 169 8.48 23.17 1.89
C VAL A 169 8.45 23.99 3.19
N GLY A 170 9.58 24.14 3.88
CA GLY A 170 9.70 24.99 5.06
C GLY A 170 9.43 26.46 4.75
N LEU A 171 10.13 27.02 3.75
CA LEU A 171 9.94 28.40 3.29
C LEU A 171 8.49 28.64 2.85
N LYS A 172 7.90 27.70 2.09
CA LYS A 172 6.49 27.76 1.72
C LYS A 172 5.59 27.81 2.97
N ASN A 173 5.83 26.97 3.96
CA ASN A 173 5.03 26.96 5.19
C ASN A 173 5.19 28.26 5.97
N ILE A 174 6.37 28.86 6.02
CA ILE A 174 6.59 30.20 6.63
C ILE A 174 5.74 31.23 5.88
N PHE A 175 5.90 31.33 4.55
CA PHE A 175 5.18 32.30 3.72
C PHE A 175 3.66 32.22 3.91
N PHE A 176 3.08 31.02 3.79
CA PHE A 176 1.64 30.88 3.99
C PHE A 176 1.23 31.10 5.45
N SER A 177 2.04 30.72 6.44
CA SER A 177 1.71 30.97 7.85
C SER A 177 1.73 32.46 8.19
N ILE A 178 2.63 33.25 7.60
CA ILE A 178 2.59 34.73 7.68
C ILE A 178 1.22 35.22 7.18
N PHE A 179 0.83 34.81 5.96
CA PHE A 179 -0.47 35.17 5.39
C PHE A 179 -1.65 34.83 6.32
N PHE A 180 -1.66 33.63 6.92
CA PHE A 180 -2.74 33.21 7.82
C PHE A 180 -2.74 33.92 9.18
N CYS A 181 -1.57 34.27 9.72
CA CYS A 181 -1.47 35.02 10.98
C CYS A 181 -2.02 36.44 10.83
N PHE A 182 -1.76 37.13 9.71
CA PHE A 182 -2.10 38.54 9.54
C PHE A 182 -3.46 38.77 8.86
N ILE A 183 -3.84 37.94 7.89
CA ILE A 183 -5.01 38.21 7.04
C ILE A 183 -6.23 37.37 7.46
N LYS A 184 -6.01 36.22 8.13
CA LYS A 184 -7.07 35.25 8.47
C LYS A 184 -6.93 34.64 9.88
N PRO A 185 -6.72 35.43 10.95
CA PRO A 185 -6.43 34.90 12.29
C PRO A 185 -7.57 34.02 12.85
N ASN A 186 -8.83 34.33 12.53
CA ASN A 186 -10.02 33.70 13.14
C ASN A 186 -10.68 32.57 12.31
N LEU A 187 -10.06 32.13 11.21
CA LEU A 187 -10.73 31.19 10.27
C LEU A 187 -10.77 29.71 10.71
N ASN A 188 -10.21 29.36 11.86
CA ASN A 188 -10.26 28.00 12.38
C ASN A 188 -10.94 27.98 13.75
N SER A 189 -12.27 27.96 13.71
CA SER A 189 -13.10 27.85 14.89
C SER A 189 -13.05 26.44 15.51
N LYS A 190 -13.32 26.45 16.82
CA LYS A 190 -13.30 25.40 17.85
C LYS A 190 -14.15 24.15 17.57
N LYS A 191 -14.06 23.55 16.38
CA LYS A 191 -14.80 22.32 16.08
C LYS A 191 -13.90 21.12 16.32
N ASN A 192 -14.30 20.25 17.26
CA ASN A 192 -13.74 18.91 17.36
C ASN A 192 -13.99 18.19 16.02
N TYR A 193 -12.91 17.75 15.36
CA TYR A 193 -13.00 17.18 14.02
C TYR A 193 -12.08 15.99 13.87
N VAL A 194 -12.41 15.10 12.94
CA VAL A 194 -11.58 13.93 12.58
C VAL A 194 -11.00 14.09 11.18
N TYR A 195 -9.88 13.43 10.90
CA TYR A 195 -9.21 13.52 9.62
C TYR A 195 -8.93 12.15 9.00
N PHE A 196 -9.48 11.89 7.82
CA PHE A 196 -9.16 10.72 7.02
C PHE A 196 -8.07 11.02 6.00
N ASN A 197 -6.94 10.33 6.15
CA ASN A 197 -5.79 10.48 5.27
C ASN A 197 -5.84 9.48 4.11
N SER A 198 -5.50 9.98 2.92
CA SER A 198 -5.35 9.19 1.69
C SER A 198 -6.64 8.53 1.19
N LEU A 199 -7.78 9.22 1.33
CA LEU A 199 -9.02 8.85 0.65
C LEU A 199 -8.98 9.16 -0.84
N THR A 200 -9.82 8.44 -1.59
CA THR A 200 -10.17 8.66 -3.00
C THR A 200 -11.60 9.17 -3.10
N LEU A 201 -12.02 9.68 -4.27
CA LEU A 201 -13.41 10.15 -4.46
C LEU A 201 -14.46 9.04 -4.22
N ASN A 202 -14.09 7.77 -4.39
CA ASN A 202 -14.97 6.65 -4.13
C ASN A 202 -15.15 6.35 -2.63
N CYS A 203 -14.28 6.88 -1.76
CA CYS A 203 -14.46 6.79 -0.31
C CYS A 203 -15.53 7.77 0.22
N LEU A 204 -15.95 8.76 -0.57
CA LEU A 204 -16.94 9.75 -0.13
C LEU A 204 -18.37 9.23 -0.34
N PRO A 205 -19.33 9.61 0.52
CA PRO A 205 -20.74 9.34 0.29
C PRO A 205 -21.21 9.98 -1.01
N LYS A 206 -21.97 9.23 -1.82
CA LYS A 206 -22.57 9.71 -3.08
C LYS A 206 -24.09 9.62 -3.05
N ASP A 207 -24.60 8.56 -2.42
CA ASP A 207 -26.03 8.30 -2.20
C ASP A 207 -26.33 8.48 -0.71
N ASN A 208 -27.60 8.67 -0.32
CA ASN A 208 -28.12 8.73 1.07
C ASN A 208 -27.81 7.43 1.87
N ARG A 209 -26.53 7.12 2.05
CA ARG A 209 -25.96 5.97 2.77
C ARG A 209 -26.29 4.58 2.23
N LEU A 210 -26.94 4.47 1.07
CA LEU A 210 -27.29 3.17 0.45
C LEU A 210 -26.08 2.24 0.23
N ASN A 211 -24.91 2.81 -0.06
CA ASN A 211 -23.67 2.08 -0.30
C ASN A 211 -22.65 2.33 0.83
N PRO A 212 -22.12 1.27 1.48
CA PRO A 212 -21.19 1.41 2.59
C PRO A 212 -19.78 1.81 2.12
N ASN A 213 -19.27 2.91 2.67
CA ASN A 213 -17.89 3.38 2.53
C ASN A 213 -17.31 3.72 3.91
N ILE A 214 -16.04 4.09 3.96
CA ILE A 214 -15.32 4.33 5.22
C ILE A 214 -15.89 5.51 6.02
N ILE A 215 -16.44 6.52 5.35
CA ILE A 215 -17.06 7.67 6.02
C ILE A 215 -18.41 7.27 6.62
N ASN A 216 -19.25 6.55 5.85
CA ASN A 216 -20.52 6.02 6.36
C ASN A 216 -20.29 5.08 7.54
N TRP A 217 -19.33 4.17 7.44
CA TRP A 217 -18.95 3.27 8.53
C TRP A 217 -18.51 4.02 9.79
N TYR A 218 -17.72 5.09 9.63
CA TYR A 218 -17.29 5.89 10.78
C TYR A 218 -18.48 6.58 11.45
N ILE A 219 -19.41 7.13 10.65
CA ILE A 219 -20.64 7.74 11.17
C ILE A 219 -21.47 6.70 11.93
N ASP A 220 -21.64 5.49 11.36
CA ASP A 220 -22.35 4.37 12.02
C ASP A 220 -21.71 3.93 13.33
N ASP A 221 -20.39 3.76 13.36
CA ASP A 221 -19.65 3.37 14.56
C ASP A 221 -19.67 4.46 15.64
N ASN A 222 -19.99 5.71 15.28
CA ASN A 222 -19.92 6.87 16.17
C ASN A 222 -21.26 7.63 16.25
N ILE A 223 -22.41 6.96 16.03
CA ILE A 223 -23.78 7.56 16.03
C ILE A 223 -24.07 8.40 17.28
N LYS A 224 -23.53 7.99 18.45
CA LYS A 224 -23.72 8.72 19.73
C LYS A 224 -23.02 10.09 19.77
N THR A 225 -22.07 10.36 18.86
CA THR A 225 -21.38 11.65 18.76
C THR A 225 -22.06 12.50 17.69
N GLN A 226 -23.05 13.31 18.09
CA GLN A 226 -23.72 14.23 17.18
C GLN A 226 -22.76 15.35 16.71
N ASN A 227 -22.96 15.86 15.49
CA ASN A 227 -22.26 17.01 14.92
C ASN A 227 -20.75 16.83 14.61
N ASN A 228 -20.34 15.70 13.99
CA ASN A 228 -18.94 15.51 13.62
C ASN A 228 -18.56 16.31 12.37
N TYR A 229 -17.48 17.07 12.49
CA TYR A 229 -16.77 17.61 11.33
C TYR A 229 -15.76 16.57 10.85
N ILE A 230 -15.97 16.05 9.64
CA ILE A 230 -15.17 14.96 9.06
C ILE A 230 -14.35 15.53 7.92
N CYS A 231 -13.04 15.55 8.09
CA CYS A 231 -12.12 16.12 7.12
C CYS A 231 -11.36 15.07 6.32
N HIS A 232 -10.98 15.41 5.09
CA HIS A 232 -10.19 14.53 4.22
C HIS A 232 -9.26 15.28 3.26
N ASN A 233 -8.42 14.54 2.52
CA ASN A 233 -7.34 15.08 1.67
C ASN A 233 -7.71 15.43 0.23
N LEU A 234 -8.97 15.30 -0.19
CA LEU A 234 -9.36 15.46 -1.61
C LEU A 234 -9.62 16.93 -1.89
N LYS A 235 -8.62 17.63 -2.43
CA LYS A 235 -8.76 19.04 -2.78
C LYS A 235 -9.85 19.19 -3.86
N TYR A 236 -10.65 20.25 -3.76
CA TYR A 236 -11.73 20.60 -4.70
C TYR A 236 -12.98 19.71 -4.65
N SER A 237 -13.09 18.78 -3.70
CA SER A 237 -14.38 18.14 -3.43
C SER A 237 -15.37 19.17 -2.88
N LYS A 238 -16.64 19.07 -3.29
CA LYS A 238 -17.72 19.82 -2.65
C LYS A 238 -17.91 19.33 -1.21
N ASN A 239 -18.35 20.22 -0.33
CA ASN A 239 -18.78 19.82 1.01
C ASN A 239 -20.00 18.91 0.89
N ILE A 240 -20.04 17.85 1.67
CA ILE A 240 -21.17 16.93 1.75
C ILE A 240 -21.78 17.10 3.14
N TYR A 241 -23.08 17.38 3.16
CA TYR A 241 -23.89 17.45 4.38
C TYR A 241 -24.68 16.15 4.46
N LEU A 242 -24.45 15.38 5.52
CA LEU A 242 -25.07 14.07 5.69
C LEU A 242 -25.55 13.95 7.13
N GLU A 243 -26.87 13.93 7.30
CA GLU A 243 -27.51 14.04 8.62
C GLU A 243 -26.94 15.28 9.34
N ASN A 244 -26.38 15.09 10.54
CA ASN A 244 -25.76 16.15 11.33
C ASN A 244 -24.24 16.31 11.08
N ASN A 245 -23.68 15.64 10.07
CA ASN A 245 -22.24 15.64 9.81
C ASN A 245 -21.88 16.51 8.61
N ILE A 246 -20.73 17.19 8.71
CA ILE A 246 -20.15 17.95 7.59
C ILE A 246 -18.87 17.26 7.15
N ILE A 247 -18.85 16.80 5.90
CA ILE A 247 -17.69 16.16 5.30
C ILE A 247 -17.04 17.15 4.35
N SER A 248 -15.79 17.52 4.61
CA SER A 248 -15.11 18.58 3.85
C SER A 248 -13.63 18.33 3.61
N TYR A 249 -13.12 18.95 2.56
CA TYR A 249 -11.69 19.02 2.34
C TYR A 249 -11.01 19.84 3.43
N LYS A 250 -9.92 19.31 3.98
CA LYS A 250 -9.00 20.08 4.82
C LYS A 250 -7.57 19.65 4.55
N LYS A 251 -6.63 20.61 4.60
CA LYS A 251 -5.20 20.28 4.53
C LYS A 251 -4.82 19.41 5.74
N LYS A 252 -4.10 18.31 5.52
CA LYS A 252 -3.67 17.38 6.58
C LYS A 252 -2.96 18.06 7.76
N ILE A 253 -2.09 19.01 7.43
CA ILE A 253 -1.32 19.84 8.37
C ILE A 253 -1.64 21.28 8.00
N GLN A 254 -2.31 21.99 8.91
CA GLN A 254 -2.68 23.39 8.70
C GLN A 254 -1.43 24.28 8.65
N TYR A 255 -1.60 25.50 8.12
CA TYR A 255 -0.59 26.52 8.31
C TYR A 255 -0.73 27.08 9.73
N LEU A 256 0.37 27.61 10.26
CA LEU A 256 0.32 28.26 11.57
C LEU A 256 -0.49 29.55 11.42
N ASN A 257 -1.43 29.76 12.33
CA ASN A 257 -2.28 30.95 12.40
C ASN A 257 -1.99 31.77 13.66
N GLU A 258 -1.00 31.37 14.46
CA GLU A 258 -0.55 32.11 15.64
C GLU A 258 0.88 32.59 15.45
N PHE A 259 1.08 33.88 15.72
CA PHE A 259 2.38 34.54 15.57
C PHE A 259 3.47 33.88 16.43
N LYS A 260 3.15 33.48 17.66
CA LYS A 260 4.07 32.75 18.56
C LYS A 260 4.51 31.40 17.96
N GLY A 261 3.58 30.67 17.35
CA GLY A 261 3.87 29.40 16.68
C GLY A 261 4.78 29.62 15.46
N LEU A 262 4.49 30.64 14.66
CA LEU A 262 5.27 31.04 13.50
C LEU A 262 6.72 31.37 13.86
N ILE A 263 6.96 32.21 14.87
CA ILE A 263 8.31 32.56 15.33
C ILE A 263 9.09 31.31 15.74
N LYS A 264 8.48 30.45 16.58
CA LYS A 264 9.12 29.21 17.04
C LYS A 264 9.47 28.28 15.87
N PHE A 265 8.56 28.14 14.91
CA PHE A 265 8.80 27.35 13.71
C PHE A 265 9.93 27.93 12.85
N SER A 266 9.98 29.24 12.65
CA SER A 266 11.02 29.91 11.87
C SER A 266 12.41 29.73 12.48
N PHE A 267 12.56 29.96 13.80
CA PHE A 267 13.83 29.69 14.49
C PHE A 267 14.24 28.22 14.44
N TRP A 268 13.29 27.31 14.67
CA TRP A 268 13.53 25.88 14.53
C TRP A 268 13.97 25.54 13.10
N PHE A 269 13.33 26.11 12.08
CA PHE A 269 13.60 25.83 10.68
C PHE A 269 15.00 26.28 10.28
N LEU A 270 15.46 27.45 10.74
CA LEU A 270 16.84 27.91 10.53
C LEU A 270 17.84 26.94 11.16
N LYS A 271 17.64 26.57 12.43
CA LYS A 271 18.51 25.63 13.14
C LYS A 271 18.53 24.25 12.47
N ALA A 272 17.37 23.71 12.11
CA ALA A 272 17.25 22.41 11.46
C ALA A 272 17.87 22.41 10.04
N SER A 273 17.70 23.51 9.29
CA SER A 273 18.34 23.67 7.96
C SER A 273 19.85 23.64 8.07
N PHE A 274 20.42 24.38 9.04
CA PHE A 274 21.85 24.41 9.30
C PHE A 274 22.41 23.04 9.70
N ILE A 275 21.70 22.31 10.58
CA ILE A 275 22.05 20.94 10.95
C ILE A 275 22.07 20.03 9.73
N CYS A 276 20.99 20.02 8.94
CA CYS A 276 20.91 19.19 7.73
C CYS A 276 22.02 19.53 6.72
N LEU A 277 22.40 20.80 6.59
CA LEU A 277 23.49 21.23 5.71
C LEU A 277 24.84 20.65 6.17
N ILE A 278 25.17 20.78 7.46
CA ILE A 278 26.40 20.18 8.03
C ILE A 278 26.40 18.66 7.87
N ASP A 279 25.24 18.04 8.05
CA ASP A 279 25.10 16.58 8.02
C ASP A 279 25.23 15.98 6.61
N ILE A 280 24.98 16.76 5.55
CA ILE A 280 25.33 16.36 4.18
C ILE A 280 26.83 16.09 4.07
N PHE A 281 27.66 17.01 4.59
CA PHE A 281 29.12 16.88 4.53
C PHE A 281 29.67 15.88 5.56
N SER A 282 29.00 15.75 6.71
CA SER A 282 29.41 14.82 7.79
C SER A 282 28.99 13.37 7.55
N GLY A 283 28.38 13.06 6.41
CA GLY A 283 27.91 11.70 6.08
C GLY A 283 26.66 11.23 6.86
N LYS A 284 26.07 12.10 7.69
CA LYS A 284 24.85 11.83 8.48
C LYS A 284 23.60 12.03 7.62
N TRP A 285 23.49 11.23 6.57
CA TRP A 285 22.51 11.36 5.50
C TRP A 285 21.04 11.34 5.95
N TRP A 286 20.73 10.77 7.11
CA TRP A 286 19.35 10.60 7.57
C TRP A 286 18.66 11.93 7.86
N HIS A 287 19.38 12.94 8.38
CA HIS A 287 18.81 14.27 8.63
C HIS A 287 18.37 14.99 7.33
N PRO A 288 19.24 15.21 6.32
CA PRO A 288 18.82 15.83 5.07
C PRO A 288 17.78 14.99 4.30
N LEU A 289 17.86 13.65 4.34
CA LEU A 289 16.88 12.77 3.71
C LEU A 289 15.47 12.92 4.32
N LEU A 290 15.39 13.07 5.65
CA LEU A 290 14.13 13.22 6.41
C LEU A 290 13.71 14.68 6.62
N PHE A 291 14.45 15.66 6.09
CA PHE A 291 14.20 17.06 6.44
C PHE A 291 12.78 17.51 6.12
N TYR A 292 12.21 17.05 4.99
CA TYR A 292 10.80 17.26 4.65
C TYR A 292 9.82 16.71 5.70
N GLU A 293 10.08 15.51 6.22
CA GLU A 293 9.23 14.88 7.24
C GLU A 293 9.36 15.62 8.58
N SER A 294 10.57 16.06 8.91
CA SER A 294 10.84 16.87 10.10
C SER A 294 10.14 18.23 10.05
N VAL A 295 10.15 18.91 8.89
CA VAL A 295 9.40 20.16 8.67
C VAL A 295 7.90 19.97 8.91
N ASN A 296 7.33 18.85 8.44
CA ASN A 296 5.92 18.57 8.69
C ASN A 296 5.65 18.28 10.18
N ALA A 297 6.60 17.64 10.88
CA ALA A 297 6.48 17.35 12.30
C ALA A 297 6.53 18.62 13.16
N SER A 298 7.46 19.53 12.88
CA SER A 298 7.56 20.80 13.60
C SER A 298 6.37 21.72 13.34
N MET A 299 5.76 21.69 12.15
CA MET A 299 4.48 22.37 11.91
C MET A 299 3.41 21.92 12.88
N ILE A 300 3.25 20.62 13.15
CA ILE A 300 2.29 20.12 14.13
C ILE A 300 2.70 20.50 15.57
N ARG A 301 4.00 20.41 15.88
CA ARG A 301 4.55 20.74 17.20
C ARG A 301 4.17 22.15 17.64
N PHE A 302 4.32 23.12 16.75
CA PHE A 302 4.09 24.54 17.03
C PHE A 302 2.68 25.03 16.71
N GLN A 303 1.77 24.12 16.36
CA GLN A 303 0.39 24.45 16.03
C GLN A 303 -0.52 24.41 17.27
N ASN A 304 -1.51 25.31 17.27
CA ASN A 304 -2.61 25.30 18.24
C ASN A 304 -3.36 23.96 18.19
N SER A 305 -3.71 23.41 19.36
CA SER A 305 -4.50 22.19 19.49
C SER A 305 -5.84 22.25 18.75
N SER A 306 -6.47 23.42 18.65
CA SER A 306 -7.72 23.61 17.90
C SER A 306 -7.60 23.27 16.40
N ASN A 307 -6.39 23.37 15.85
CA ASN A 307 -6.08 23.04 14.47
C ASN A 307 -5.65 21.59 14.27
N ILE A 308 -5.57 20.80 15.34
CA ILE A 308 -5.21 19.38 15.29
C ILE A 308 -6.51 18.57 15.45
N PRO A 309 -6.82 17.65 14.53
CA PRO A 309 -7.98 16.77 14.66
C PRO A 309 -7.88 15.91 15.92
N SER A 310 -9.00 15.53 16.50
CA SER A 310 -9.04 14.59 17.64
C SER A 310 -8.66 13.17 17.25
N LYS A 311 -8.91 12.78 16.00
CA LYS A 311 -8.51 11.48 15.43
C LYS A 311 -7.95 11.66 14.02
N TYR A 312 -6.83 11.02 13.73
CA TYR A 312 -6.33 10.80 12.38
C TYR A 312 -6.53 9.33 11.98
N PHE A 313 -7.24 9.11 10.88
CA PHE A 313 -7.43 7.79 10.27
C PHE A 313 -6.48 7.60 9.10
N PHE A 314 -5.74 6.51 9.15
CA PHE A 314 -4.94 5.97 8.07
C PHE A 314 -5.53 4.63 7.63
N ASN A 315 -5.14 4.20 6.44
CA ASN A 315 -5.54 2.92 5.90
C ASN A 315 -4.31 2.05 5.61
N ASN A 316 -4.49 0.73 5.58
CA ASN A 316 -3.42 -0.25 5.52
C ASN A 316 -2.48 -0.12 4.32
N SER A 317 -2.86 0.59 3.24
CA SER A 317 -1.92 0.94 2.17
C SER A 317 -0.76 1.83 2.64
N ASN A 318 -0.86 2.45 3.82
CA ASN A 318 0.18 3.27 4.44
C ASN A 318 0.89 2.58 5.61
N PHE A 319 0.64 1.29 5.84
CA PHE A 319 1.10 0.59 7.04
C PHE A 319 2.62 0.57 7.20
N THR A 320 3.37 0.49 6.08
CA THR A 320 4.82 0.28 6.06
C THR A 320 5.68 1.42 6.61
N TYR A 321 5.16 2.64 6.71
CA TYR A 321 5.88 3.78 7.28
C TYR A 321 4.92 4.73 7.98
N ARG A 322 5.14 4.91 9.29
CA ARG A 322 4.45 5.92 10.11
C ARG A 322 5.14 7.30 9.93
N PRO A 323 4.47 8.31 9.36
CA PRO A 323 5.07 9.63 9.12
C PRO A 323 5.53 10.34 10.40
N MET A 324 6.66 11.04 10.37
CA MET A 324 7.26 11.71 11.55
C MET A 324 6.30 12.66 12.26
N TRP A 325 5.49 13.40 11.50
CA TRP A 325 4.53 14.35 12.10
C TRP A 325 3.46 13.69 12.96
N THR A 326 3.22 12.38 12.80
CA THR A 326 2.23 11.65 13.62
C THR A 326 2.72 11.40 15.04
N TYR A 327 4.04 11.37 15.29
CA TYR A 327 4.60 11.28 16.65
C TYR A 327 4.43 12.59 17.41
N GLU A 328 4.35 13.72 16.70
CA GLU A 328 3.99 15.02 17.28
C GLU A 328 2.48 15.13 17.51
N ALA A 329 1.69 14.68 16.53
CA ALA A 329 0.23 14.72 16.62
C ALA A 329 -0.33 13.80 17.73
N GLU A 330 0.32 12.66 17.99
CA GLU A 330 -0.11 11.69 19.02
C GLU A 330 -0.25 12.30 20.42
N LYS A 331 0.51 13.35 20.75
CA LYS A 331 0.36 14.07 22.03
C LYS A 331 -1.00 14.75 22.21
N LYS A 332 -1.73 14.96 21.13
CA LYS A 332 -2.99 15.76 21.10
C LYS A 332 -4.10 15.08 20.29
N SER A 333 -3.86 13.89 19.72
CA SER A 333 -4.74 13.23 18.76
C SER A 333 -4.57 11.72 18.79
N LYS A 334 -5.66 10.97 18.54
CA LYS A 334 -5.60 9.52 18.35
C LYS A 334 -5.13 9.20 16.93
N ILE A 335 -3.99 8.54 16.78
CA ILE A 335 -3.45 8.13 15.47
C ILE A 335 -3.85 6.67 15.19
N ILE A 336 -4.78 6.47 14.26
CA ILE A 336 -5.43 5.18 14.00
C ILE A 336 -5.04 4.66 12.63
N MET A 337 -4.60 3.41 12.57
CA MET A 337 -4.46 2.63 11.34
C MET A 337 -5.66 1.68 11.20
N ALA A 338 -6.55 1.95 10.25
CA ALA A 338 -7.70 1.12 9.95
C ALA A 338 -7.37 0.10 8.85
N PHE A 339 -7.43 -1.19 9.20
CA PHE A 339 -7.27 -2.28 8.26
C PHE A 339 -8.61 -2.58 7.59
N TYR A 340 -8.77 -2.15 6.33
CA TYR A 340 -9.96 -2.42 5.53
C TYR A 340 -9.85 -3.70 4.69
N SER A 341 -8.78 -4.48 4.84
CA SER A 341 -8.61 -5.75 4.12
C SER A 341 -7.76 -6.73 4.93
N THR A 342 -8.07 -8.02 4.83
CA THR A 342 -7.40 -9.12 5.54
C THR A 342 -6.16 -9.67 4.81
N ASN A 343 -5.83 -9.16 3.62
CA ASN A 343 -4.73 -9.62 2.74
C ASN A 343 -3.30 -9.26 3.22
N LEU A 344 -3.04 -9.14 4.52
CA LEU A 344 -1.70 -8.80 5.06
C LEU A 344 -0.98 -9.99 5.67
N ARG A 345 -1.65 -11.14 5.74
CA ARG A 345 -1.08 -12.39 6.21
C ARG A 345 -0.47 -13.14 5.05
N GLU A 346 0.59 -13.88 5.35
CA GLU A 346 1.25 -14.73 4.39
C GLU A 346 0.46 -16.01 4.22
N LEU A 347 0.40 -16.51 2.99
CA LEU A 347 -0.19 -17.81 2.72
C LEU A 347 0.71 -18.87 3.35
N LYS A 348 0.14 -19.70 4.22
CA LYS A 348 0.80 -20.93 4.68
C LYS A 348 0.69 -21.95 3.55
N LEU A 349 1.74 -22.02 2.74
CA LEU A 349 1.83 -22.94 1.61
C LEU A 349 2.60 -24.21 1.99
N LYS A 350 2.09 -25.38 1.59
CA LYS A 350 2.69 -26.71 1.84
C LYS A 350 4.11 -26.86 1.30
N ASN A 351 4.47 -26.07 0.29
CA ASN A 351 5.78 -26.07 -0.34
C ASN A 351 6.73 -24.99 0.18
N ILE A 352 6.33 -24.22 1.21
CA ILE A 352 7.16 -23.18 1.82
C ILE A 352 7.25 -23.44 3.32
N GLU A 353 8.42 -23.86 3.77
CA GLU A 353 8.74 -23.93 5.20
C GLU A 353 8.93 -22.52 5.76
N ASN A 354 8.22 -22.21 6.86
CA ASN A 354 8.32 -20.97 7.63
C ASN A 354 8.18 -19.67 6.81
N PRO A 355 6.95 -19.33 6.36
CA PRO A 355 6.67 -18.01 5.82
C PRO A 355 7.03 -16.94 6.88
N LEU A 356 7.90 -16.00 6.51
CA LEU A 356 8.44 -14.99 7.42
C LEU A 356 7.48 -13.80 7.41
N PRO A 357 6.81 -13.45 8.53
CA PRO A 357 5.77 -12.44 8.54
C PRO A 357 6.18 -11.15 7.84
N HIS A 358 5.20 -10.51 7.19
CA HIS A 358 5.44 -9.32 6.40
C HIS A 358 6.25 -8.30 7.20
N TYR A 359 7.47 -8.04 6.72
CA TYR A 359 8.58 -7.43 7.46
C TYR A 359 8.21 -6.22 8.32
N TYR A 360 7.36 -5.34 7.79
CA TYR A 360 6.98 -4.10 8.43
C TYR A 360 6.00 -4.26 9.61
N ILE A 361 5.43 -5.45 9.81
CA ILE A 361 4.52 -5.72 10.92
C ILE A 361 5.29 -5.74 12.23
N LYS A 362 6.40 -6.49 12.27
CA LYS A 362 7.23 -6.65 13.47
C LYS A 362 7.68 -5.33 14.07
N GLU A 363 8.12 -4.42 13.22
CA GLU A 363 8.64 -3.11 13.62
C GLU A 363 7.57 -2.00 13.60
N SER A 364 6.28 -2.34 13.51
CA SER A 364 5.20 -1.36 13.42
C SER A 364 5.19 -0.43 14.62
N THR A 365 5.18 0.88 14.36
CA THR A 365 5.14 1.94 15.37
C THR A 365 3.77 2.61 15.48
N TRP A 366 2.74 2.04 14.85
CA TRP A 366 1.37 2.58 14.92
C TRP A 366 0.77 2.35 16.31
N PRO A 367 0.21 3.39 16.97
CA PRO A 367 -0.23 3.27 18.35
C PRO A 367 -1.63 2.66 18.50
N TYR A 368 -2.49 2.82 17.47
CA TYR A 368 -3.83 2.23 17.44
C TYR A 368 -4.09 1.51 16.10
N LEU A 369 -4.58 0.28 16.17
CA LEU A 369 -5.02 -0.50 15.01
C LEU A 369 -6.50 -0.84 15.13
N TYR A 370 -7.26 -0.59 14.06
CA TYR A 370 -8.64 -1.08 13.92
C TYR A 370 -8.65 -2.26 12.95
N VAL A 371 -9.14 -3.40 13.43
CA VAL A 371 -9.09 -4.69 12.72
C VAL A 371 -10.48 -5.33 12.62
N TRP A 372 -10.65 -6.37 11.81
CA TRP A 372 -11.99 -6.92 11.54
C TRP A 372 -12.49 -7.85 12.63
N ASP A 373 -11.63 -8.70 13.16
CA ASP A 373 -12.02 -9.78 14.06
C ASP A 373 -10.88 -10.22 15.00
N LEU A 374 -11.16 -11.27 15.78
CA LEU A 374 -10.23 -11.86 16.72
C LEU A 374 -9.02 -12.51 16.06
N TYR A 375 -9.14 -13.00 14.81
CA TYR A 375 -8.00 -13.57 14.10
C TYR A 375 -7.00 -12.46 13.78
N ASP A 376 -7.48 -11.32 13.28
CA ASP A 376 -6.61 -10.18 12.96
C ASP A 376 -5.94 -9.65 14.22
N LYS A 377 -6.72 -9.52 15.30
CA LYS A 377 -6.20 -9.07 16.60
C LYS A 377 -5.06 -9.98 17.08
N LYS A 378 -5.29 -11.30 17.15
CA LYS A 378 -4.27 -12.27 17.56
C LYS A 378 -3.03 -12.25 16.67
N TYR A 379 -3.23 -12.11 15.36
CA TYR A 379 -2.12 -12.02 14.40
C TYR A 379 -1.23 -10.81 14.68
N PHE A 380 -1.81 -9.62 14.88
CA PHE A 380 -1.01 -8.43 15.19
C PHE A 380 -0.39 -8.48 16.59
N GLU A 381 -1.10 -8.97 17.61
CA GLU A 381 -0.56 -9.15 18.98
C GLU A 381 0.65 -10.08 19.00
N LYS A 382 0.63 -11.14 18.18
CA LYS A 382 1.74 -12.09 18.05
C LYS A 382 2.94 -11.54 17.27
N ASN A 383 2.69 -10.65 16.30
CA ASN A 383 3.70 -10.27 15.31
C ASN A 383 4.23 -8.84 15.44
N ILE A 384 3.70 -7.99 16.33
CA ILE A 384 4.22 -6.62 16.56
C ILE A 384 5.04 -6.63 17.86
N ASP A 385 6.28 -6.14 17.80
CA ASP A 385 7.16 -6.11 18.98
C ASP A 385 6.83 -4.96 19.95
N LEU A 386 6.22 -3.88 19.44
CA LEU A 386 5.90 -2.68 20.20
C LEU A 386 4.47 -2.72 20.75
N LYS A 387 4.26 -2.11 21.92
CA LYS A 387 2.92 -1.99 22.50
C LYS A 387 2.01 -1.17 21.57
N THR A 388 0.92 -1.80 21.13
CA THR A 388 -0.06 -1.20 20.22
C THR A 388 -1.47 -1.56 20.69
N ASN A 389 -2.37 -0.58 20.71
CA ASN A 389 -3.76 -0.80 21.09
C ASN A 389 -4.57 -1.31 19.89
N ILE A 390 -5.16 -2.50 20.00
CA ILE A 390 -5.87 -3.15 18.89
C ILE A 390 -7.35 -3.31 19.23
N GLU A 391 -8.21 -2.72 18.40
CA GLU A 391 -9.66 -2.70 18.56
C GLU A 391 -10.34 -3.41 17.40
N ILE A 392 -11.29 -4.29 17.72
CA ILE A 392 -12.07 -5.03 16.72
C ILE A 392 -13.26 -4.16 16.31
N LYS A 393 -13.34 -3.84 15.02
CA LYS A 393 -14.34 -2.96 14.42
C LYS A 393 -15.26 -3.63 13.41
N GLY A 394 -15.09 -4.93 13.18
CA GLY A 394 -15.84 -5.64 12.14
C GLY A 394 -15.43 -5.21 10.74
N TYR A 395 -16.32 -5.46 9.77
CA TYR A 395 -16.10 -5.07 8.38
C TYR A 395 -15.96 -3.55 8.27
N ILE A 396 -14.78 -3.08 7.83
CA ILE A 396 -14.52 -1.67 7.53
C ILE A 396 -14.62 -1.47 6.01
N PRO A 397 -15.78 -1.04 5.47
CA PRO A 397 -15.90 -0.74 4.05
C PRO A 397 -15.00 0.44 3.69
N PHE A 398 -14.24 0.35 2.60
CA PHE A 398 -13.28 1.42 2.22
C PHE A 398 -13.81 2.37 1.14
N GLU A 399 -14.28 1.81 0.04
CA GLU A 399 -14.70 2.54 -1.17
C GLU A 399 -16.07 2.06 -1.63
N ASN A 400 -16.88 2.99 -2.14
CA ASN A 400 -18.10 2.73 -2.87
C ASN A 400 -17.78 2.42 -4.34
N GLY A 401 -18.25 1.26 -4.80
CA GLY A 401 -18.30 0.91 -6.23
C GLY A 401 -19.63 1.30 -6.89
N LYS A 402 -19.73 1.09 -8.20
CA LYS A 402 -21.00 1.14 -8.94
C LYS A 402 -21.96 0.09 -8.39
N LYS A 403 -23.27 0.33 -8.51
CA LYS A 403 -24.28 -0.68 -8.18
C LYS A 403 -24.13 -1.90 -9.10
N PHE A 404 -24.40 -3.07 -8.58
CA PHE A 404 -24.51 -4.31 -9.34
C PHE A 404 -25.93 -4.39 -9.90
N ASP A 405 -26.08 -4.12 -11.19
CA ASP A 405 -27.39 -3.99 -11.84
C ASP A 405 -27.99 -5.34 -12.26
N LYS A 406 -28.15 -6.22 -11.28
CA LYS A 406 -28.83 -7.51 -11.40
C LYS A 406 -29.76 -7.73 -10.22
N GLU A 407 -30.79 -8.51 -10.44
CA GLU A 407 -31.70 -8.90 -9.36
C GLU A 407 -31.08 -9.98 -8.49
N LYS A 408 -31.53 -10.03 -7.23
CA LYS A 408 -31.19 -11.12 -6.33
C LYS A 408 -31.92 -12.37 -6.80
N SER A 409 -31.21 -13.47 -6.99
CA SER A 409 -31.78 -14.75 -7.39
C SER A 409 -31.13 -15.90 -6.63
N LEU A 410 -31.92 -16.95 -6.39
CA LEU A 410 -31.45 -18.20 -5.78
C LEU A 410 -30.45 -18.96 -6.67
N LYS A 411 -30.36 -18.59 -7.95
CA LYS A 411 -29.41 -19.17 -8.91
C LYS A 411 -28.09 -18.39 -9.03
N ASN A 412 -27.97 -17.24 -8.35
CA ASN A 412 -26.80 -16.37 -8.52
C ASN A 412 -25.59 -16.85 -7.72
N LEU A 413 -24.51 -17.19 -8.43
CA LEU A 413 -23.20 -17.50 -7.87
C LEU A 413 -22.23 -16.35 -8.17
N SER A 414 -21.69 -15.70 -7.14
CA SER A 414 -20.65 -14.68 -7.32
C SER A 414 -19.25 -15.27 -7.16
N VAL A 415 -18.38 -14.94 -8.10
CA VAL A 415 -17.00 -15.42 -8.15
C VAL A 415 -16.03 -14.24 -8.16
N PHE A 416 -15.03 -14.29 -7.29
CA PHE A 416 -14.00 -13.26 -7.16
C PHE A 416 -12.61 -13.83 -7.44
N ASP A 417 -11.97 -13.32 -8.48
CA ASP A 417 -10.62 -13.72 -8.89
C ASP A 417 -9.56 -12.70 -8.48
N VAL A 418 -8.30 -13.08 -8.68
CA VAL A 418 -7.15 -12.19 -8.64
C VAL A 418 -6.48 -12.26 -10.01
N GLN A 419 -6.57 -11.17 -10.76
CA GLN A 419 -6.04 -11.11 -12.12
C GLN A 419 -4.52 -11.31 -12.14
N PRO A 420 -3.99 -12.30 -12.89
CA PRO A 420 -2.57 -12.51 -12.99
C PRO A 420 -1.96 -11.42 -13.87
N THR A 421 -0.88 -10.82 -13.40
CA THR A 421 -0.11 -9.87 -14.21
C THR A 421 0.84 -10.60 -15.18
N ARG A 422 1.44 -9.86 -16.13
CA ARG A 422 2.50 -10.41 -16.98
C ARG A 422 3.70 -10.85 -16.13
N ASP A 423 4.34 -11.94 -16.52
CA ASP A 423 5.51 -12.49 -15.83
C ASP A 423 6.61 -11.46 -15.55
N ILE A 424 6.87 -10.58 -16.51
CA ILE A 424 7.90 -9.55 -16.35
C ILE A 424 7.64 -8.63 -15.16
N PHE A 425 6.38 -8.38 -14.82
CA PHE A 425 6.02 -7.57 -13.66
C PHE A 425 6.27 -8.36 -12.37
N TYR A 426 5.82 -9.61 -12.29
CA TYR A 426 6.12 -10.50 -11.15
C TYR A 426 7.61 -10.63 -10.89
N LYS A 427 8.41 -10.78 -11.95
CA LYS A 427 9.87 -10.90 -11.86
C LYS A 427 10.55 -9.66 -11.27
N THR A 428 9.88 -8.50 -11.25
CA THR A 428 10.42 -7.26 -10.66
C THR A 428 10.02 -7.04 -9.21
N ILE A 429 9.15 -7.88 -8.67
CA ILE A 429 8.71 -7.84 -7.28
C ILE A 429 9.51 -8.92 -6.53
N PRO A 430 10.19 -8.58 -5.43
CA PRO A 430 11.10 -9.51 -4.74
C PRO A 430 10.39 -10.57 -3.90
N GLU A 431 9.09 -10.42 -3.72
CA GLU A 431 8.26 -11.24 -2.85
C GLU A 431 7.75 -12.48 -3.59
N LYS A 432 8.17 -13.66 -3.11
CA LYS A 432 7.64 -14.97 -3.53
C LYS A 432 6.14 -15.17 -3.18
N TYR A 433 5.53 -14.23 -2.45
CA TYR A 433 4.10 -14.24 -2.10
C TYR A 433 3.15 -14.31 -3.31
N HIS A 434 3.69 -14.12 -4.52
CA HIS A 434 2.96 -14.23 -5.78
C HIS A 434 3.05 -15.59 -6.47
N ASP A 435 3.76 -16.57 -5.93
CA ASP A 435 3.84 -17.90 -6.55
C ASP A 435 2.48 -18.57 -6.63
N TYR A 436 1.59 -18.30 -5.67
CA TYR A 436 0.22 -18.78 -5.68
C TYR A 436 -0.66 -18.11 -6.75
N TYR A 437 -0.52 -16.79 -6.96
CA TYR A 437 -1.34 -16.04 -7.94
C TYR A 437 -0.75 -16.03 -9.37
N LYS A 438 0.08 -17.03 -9.70
CA LYS A 438 0.59 -17.22 -11.07
C LYS A 438 -0.54 -17.49 -12.04
N PHE A 439 -0.33 -17.13 -13.31
CA PHE A 439 -1.37 -17.25 -14.32
C PHE A 439 -1.89 -18.68 -14.45
N ASP A 440 -1.04 -19.71 -14.35
CA ASP A 440 -1.46 -21.12 -14.41
C ASP A 440 -2.50 -21.44 -13.33
N ASN A 441 -2.25 -21.00 -12.10
CA ASN A 441 -3.15 -21.25 -10.98
C ASN A 441 -4.49 -20.52 -11.15
N ILE A 442 -4.46 -19.26 -11.60
CA ILE A 442 -5.69 -18.50 -11.87
C ILE A 442 -6.48 -19.11 -13.04
N ILE A 443 -5.79 -19.58 -14.09
CA ILE A 443 -6.45 -20.28 -15.20
C ILE A 443 -7.10 -21.57 -14.70
N ASN A 444 -6.43 -22.35 -13.85
CA ASN A 444 -7.01 -23.56 -13.28
C ASN A 444 -8.23 -23.26 -12.40
N PHE A 445 -8.18 -22.20 -11.59
CA PHE A 445 -9.33 -21.69 -10.86
C PHE A 445 -10.50 -21.44 -11.82
N LEU A 446 -10.28 -20.65 -12.87
CA LEU A 446 -11.34 -20.30 -13.82
C LEU A 446 -11.85 -21.48 -14.65
N LYS A 447 -11.01 -22.47 -14.98
CA LYS A 447 -11.43 -23.72 -15.63
C LYS A 447 -12.40 -24.51 -14.76
N VAL A 448 -12.14 -24.59 -13.46
CA VAL A 448 -13.05 -25.23 -12.51
C VAL A 448 -14.36 -24.45 -12.43
N ILE A 449 -14.31 -23.11 -12.34
CA ILE A 449 -15.53 -22.28 -12.38
C ILE A 449 -16.34 -22.50 -13.66
N LEU A 450 -15.68 -22.60 -14.82
CA LEU A 450 -16.34 -22.91 -16.08
C LEU A 450 -17.04 -24.29 -16.04
N SER A 451 -16.45 -25.29 -15.38
CA SER A 451 -17.09 -26.61 -15.25
C SER A 451 -18.39 -26.59 -14.44
N LEU A 452 -18.59 -25.57 -13.59
CA LEU A 452 -19.82 -25.40 -12.81
C LEU A 452 -21.02 -24.95 -13.65
N THR A 453 -20.83 -24.57 -14.92
CA THR A 453 -21.96 -24.23 -15.81
C THR A 453 -22.83 -25.46 -16.12
N LYS A 454 -22.38 -26.68 -15.81
CA LYS A 454 -23.23 -27.88 -15.89
C LYS A 454 -24.41 -27.86 -14.91
N PHE A 455 -24.36 -27.03 -13.87
CA PHE A 455 -25.47 -26.81 -12.94
C PHE A 455 -26.36 -25.66 -13.42
N ASP A 456 -27.63 -25.66 -13.06
CA ASP A 456 -28.59 -24.60 -13.36
C ASP A 456 -28.37 -23.36 -12.46
N ILE A 457 -27.23 -22.71 -12.64
CA ILE A 457 -26.81 -21.51 -11.93
C ILE A 457 -26.36 -20.43 -12.91
N LYS A 458 -26.47 -19.17 -12.47
CA LYS A 458 -25.90 -18.00 -13.16
C LYS A 458 -24.64 -17.56 -12.42
N ILE A 459 -23.52 -17.54 -13.13
CA ILE A 459 -22.20 -17.24 -12.57
C ILE A 459 -21.80 -15.80 -12.93
N TYR A 460 -21.57 -14.99 -11.92
CA TYR A 460 -21.07 -13.63 -12.07
C TYR A 460 -19.60 -13.57 -11.64
N ILE A 461 -18.70 -13.24 -12.56
CA ILE A 461 -17.26 -13.19 -12.26
C ILE A 461 -16.82 -11.74 -12.19
N LYS A 462 -16.40 -11.30 -11.00
CA LYS A 462 -15.89 -9.94 -10.79
C LYS A 462 -14.37 -9.92 -10.68
N ARG A 463 -13.77 -9.14 -11.58
CA ARG A 463 -12.35 -8.81 -11.57
C ARG A 463 -12.03 -7.74 -10.53
N LYS A 464 -10.88 -7.88 -9.85
CA LYS A 464 -10.46 -6.94 -8.81
C LYS A 464 -10.17 -5.53 -9.32
N ARG A 465 -9.58 -5.37 -10.52
CA ARG A 465 -9.18 -4.05 -11.09
C ARG A 465 -9.22 -4.04 -12.61
N ASN A 466 -9.19 -2.85 -13.22
CA ASN A 466 -8.86 -2.73 -14.64
C ASN A 466 -7.34 -2.54 -14.82
N ILE A 467 -6.64 -3.63 -15.13
CA ILE A 467 -5.17 -3.61 -15.32
C ILE A 467 -4.74 -3.60 -16.80
N GLY A 468 -5.70 -3.56 -17.75
CA GLY A 468 -5.44 -3.47 -19.18
C GLY A 468 -4.40 -4.48 -19.70
N SER A 469 -3.38 -3.98 -20.42
CA SER A 469 -2.33 -4.81 -21.03
C SER A 469 -1.32 -5.40 -20.04
N LEU A 470 -1.41 -5.05 -18.75
CA LEU A 470 -0.65 -5.70 -17.67
C LEU A 470 -1.22 -7.07 -17.31
N ALA A 471 -2.47 -7.38 -17.65
CA ALA A 471 -3.01 -8.72 -17.48
C ALA A 471 -2.25 -9.73 -18.37
N HIS A 472 -2.06 -10.94 -17.86
CA HIS A 472 -1.41 -12.01 -18.63
C HIS A 472 -2.17 -12.28 -19.94
N PRO A 473 -1.50 -12.42 -21.10
CA PRO A 473 -2.18 -12.63 -22.38
C PRO A 473 -3.08 -13.87 -22.40
N TYR A 474 -2.63 -14.98 -21.83
CA TYR A 474 -3.43 -16.21 -21.76
C TYR A 474 -4.68 -16.04 -20.90
N TYR A 475 -4.58 -15.32 -19.77
CA TYR A 475 -5.75 -14.95 -18.97
C TYR A 475 -6.74 -14.12 -19.79
N ARG A 476 -6.29 -13.08 -20.49
CA ARG A 476 -7.18 -12.26 -21.33
C ARG A 476 -7.87 -13.09 -22.42
N ASN A 477 -7.16 -14.02 -23.05
CA ASN A 477 -7.74 -14.90 -24.07
C ASN A 477 -8.74 -15.88 -23.45
N PHE A 478 -8.46 -16.44 -22.28
CA PHE A 478 -9.35 -17.37 -21.60
C PHE A 478 -10.66 -16.72 -21.15
N ILE A 479 -10.59 -15.49 -20.64
CA ILE A 479 -11.77 -14.69 -20.29
C ILE A 479 -12.69 -14.51 -21.51
N LYS A 480 -12.13 -14.18 -22.69
CA LYS A 480 -12.90 -14.08 -23.94
C LYS A 480 -13.58 -15.38 -24.37
N ILE A 481 -13.01 -16.53 -24.01
CA ILE A 481 -13.64 -17.84 -24.26
C ILE A 481 -14.81 -18.03 -23.29
N MET A 482 -14.62 -17.75 -22.00
CA MET A 482 -15.67 -17.86 -20.99
C MET A 482 -16.83 -16.89 -21.24
N GLU A 483 -16.56 -15.68 -21.78
CA GLU A 483 -17.58 -14.69 -22.15
C GLU A 483 -18.59 -15.22 -23.19
N LYS A 484 -18.27 -16.29 -23.93
CA LYS A 484 -19.20 -16.93 -24.87
C LYS A 484 -20.22 -17.85 -24.20
N ASN A 485 -20.05 -18.18 -22.92
CA ASN A 485 -20.97 -19.04 -22.20
C ASN A 485 -22.11 -18.20 -21.60
N ASN A 486 -23.36 -18.49 -21.98
CA ASN A 486 -24.54 -17.73 -21.57
C ASN A 486 -24.81 -17.74 -20.05
N GLN A 487 -24.27 -18.71 -19.30
CA GLN A 487 -24.40 -18.76 -17.84
C GLN A 487 -23.36 -17.92 -17.12
N ILE A 488 -22.32 -17.43 -17.82
CA ILE A 488 -21.24 -16.64 -17.23
C ILE A 488 -21.39 -15.18 -17.64
N GLU A 489 -21.31 -14.27 -16.68
CA GLU A 489 -21.27 -12.83 -16.92
C GLU A 489 -20.08 -12.20 -16.19
N PHE A 490 -19.21 -11.52 -16.94
CA PHE A 490 -18.10 -10.77 -16.36
C PHE A 490 -18.57 -9.39 -15.91
N VAL A 491 -18.39 -9.11 -14.61
CA VAL A 491 -18.82 -7.87 -13.98
C VAL A 491 -17.69 -6.85 -14.01
N ASP A 492 -18.04 -5.59 -14.27
CA ASP A 492 -17.10 -4.47 -14.29
C ASP A 492 -16.32 -4.34 -12.96
N SER A 493 -15.03 -4.01 -13.05
CA SER A 493 -14.14 -3.92 -11.88
C SER A 493 -14.53 -2.79 -10.90
N GLU A 494 -15.28 -1.80 -11.35
CA GLU A 494 -15.78 -0.68 -10.55
C GLU A 494 -17.08 -1.02 -9.80
N VAL A 495 -17.79 -2.11 -10.14
CA VAL A 495 -18.98 -2.55 -9.39
C VAL A 495 -18.60 -2.88 -7.94
N SER A 496 -19.44 -2.54 -6.98
CA SER A 496 -19.24 -2.86 -5.58
C SER A 496 -19.27 -4.37 -5.36
N ALA A 497 -18.17 -4.93 -4.86
CA ALA A 497 -18.15 -6.35 -4.48
C ALA A 497 -19.20 -6.63 -3.39
N TYR A 498 -19.41 -5.70 -2.47
CA TYR A 498 -20.41 -5.82 -1.41
C TYR A 498 -21.84 -5.93 -1.97
N ASP A 499 -22.21 -5.08 -2.95
CA ASP A 499 -23.54 -5.10 -3.55
C ASP A 499 -23.79 -6.38 -4.37
N MET A 500 -22.76 -6.82 -5.11
CA MET A 500 -22.79 -8.10 -5.84
C MET A 500 -22.99 -9.30 -4.90
N ILE A 501 -22.26 -9.32 -3.76
CA ILE A 501 -22.41 -10.38 -2.75
C ILE A 501 -23.84 -10.40 -2.21
N LYS A 502 -24.40 -9.25 -1.79
CA LYS A 502 -25.78 -9.17 -1.26
C LYS A 502 -26.85 -9.78 -2.17
N LYS A 503 -26.61 -9.75 -3.48
CA LYS A 503 -27.54 -10.24 -4.52
C LYS A 503 -27.25 -11.69 -4.96
N SER A 504 -26.34 -12.37 -4.25
CA SER A 504 -25.91 -13.74 -4.56
C SER A 504 -26.49 -14.74 -3.56
N ARG A 505 -26.72 -15.97 -4.04
CA ARG A 505 -27.04 -17.13 -3.21
C ARG A 505 -25.81 -17.67 -2.51
N ALA A 506 -24.66 -17.60 -3.17
CA ALA A 506 -23.39 -18.11 -2.68
C ALA A 506 -22.19 -17.36 -3.31
N VAL A 507 -21.02 -17.48 -2.67
CA VAL A 507 -19.78 -16.83 -3.09
C VAL A 507 -18.61 -17.81 -3.13
N ILE A 508 -17.89 -17.83 -4.26
CA ILE A 508 -16.58 -18.48 -4.36
C ILE A 508 -15.52 -17.41 -4.54
N SER A 509 -14.49 -17.46 -3.71
CA SER A 509 -13.34 -16.57 -3.84
C SER A 509 -12.05 -17.37 -4.01
N ILE A 510 -11.10 -16.82 -4.76
CA ILE A 510 -9.73 -17.33 -4.70
C ILE A 510 -9.10 -16.93 -3.36
N PRO A 511 -8.46 -17.85 -2.61
CA PRO A 511 -7.85 -17.52 -1.33
C PRO A 511 -6.62 -16.60 -1.45
N PHE A 512 -6.35 -15.67 -0.53
CA PHE A 512 -7.29 -15.07 0.43
C PHE A 512 -7.71 -13.68 -0.07
N THR A 513 -9.01 -13.50 -0.26
CA THR A 513 -9.61 -12.20 -0.58
C THR A 513 -10.66 -11.83 0.44
N SER A 514 -10.79 -10.53 0.71
CA SER A 514 -11.78 -9.97 1.64
C SER A 514 -13.23 -10.34 1.29
N THR A 515 -13.52 -10.70 0.04
CA THR A 515 -14.87 -11.00 -0.46
C THR A 515 -15.52 -12.20 0.21
N ALA A 516 -14.76 -13.24 0.53
CA ALA A 516 -15.31 -14.39 1.23
C ALA A 516 -15.73 -14.03 2.67
N HIS A 517 -14.95 -13.19 3.35
CA HIS A 517 -15.28 -12.69 4.70
C HIS A 517 -16.48 -11.73 4.67
N ILE A 518 -16.59 -10.88 3.65
CA ILE A 518 -17.77 -10.02 3.46
C ILE A 518 -19.04 -10.86 3.31
N ALA A 519 -18.98 -11.94 2.52
CA ALA A 519 -20.10 -12.86 2.34
C ALA A 519 -20.47 -13.56 3.65
N ASN A 520 -19.49 -14.07 4.39
CA ASN A 520 -19.71 -14.68 5.70
C ASN A 520 -20.38 -13.71 6.68
N LYS A 521 -19.91 -12.45 6.73
CA LYS A 521 -20.51 -11.38 7.57
C LYS A 521 -21.97 -11.08 7.19
N LEU A 522 -22.35 -11.28 5.94
CA LEU A 522 -23.71 -11.09 5.42
C LEU A 522 -24.56 -12.37 5.51
N ASN A 523 -24.07 -13.42 6.18
CA ASN A 523 -24.71 -14.74 6.25
C ASN A 523 -25.00 -15.35 4.88
N ILE A 524 -24.13 -15.07 3.89
CA ILE A 524 -24.19 -15.67 2.56
C ILE A 524 -23.14 -16.79 2.52
N PRO A 525 -23.52 -18.03 2.15
CA PRO A 525 -22.59 -19.14 2.01
C PRO A 525 -21.36 -18.76 1.19
N SER A 526 -20.18 -18.94 1.76
CA SER A 526 -18.93 -18.57 1.10
C SER A 526 -17.83 -19.60 1.35
N ILE A 527 -17.02 -19.80 0.32
CA ILE A 527 -15.85 -20.68 0.36
C ILE A 527 -14.65 -20.03 -0.31
N TYR A 528 -13.48 -20.53 0.08
CA TYR A 528 -12.27 -20.41 -0.73
C TYR A 528 -12.10 -21.65 -1.60
N PHE A 529 -11.79 -21.45 -2.88
CA PHE A 529 -11.39 -22.53 -3.78
C PHE A 529 -9.91 -22.42 -4.17
N ASP A 530 -9.11 -23.38 -3.74
CA ASP A 530 -7.68 -23.51 -4.06
C ASP A 530 -7.47 -24.61 -5.11
N PRO A 531 -7.35 -24.29 -6.41
CA PRO A 531 -7.13 -25.29 -7.44
C PRO A 531 -5.74 -25.94 -7.39
N SER A 532 -4.81 -25.40 -6.59
CA SER A 532 -3.45 -25.96 -6.46
C SER A 532 -3.32 -26.98 -5.34
N GLY A 533 -4.22 -26.93 -4.35
CA GLY A 533 -4.11 -27.70 -3.11
C GLY A 533 -2.88 -27.37 -2.25
N LEU A 534 -2.21 -26.25 -2.53
CA LEU A 534 -0.99 -25.83 -1.84
C LEU A 534 -1.27 -25.17 -0.49
N ILE A 535 -2.47 -24.63 -0.26
CA ILE A 535 -2.81 -23.97 1.00
C ILE A 535 -3.12 -25.04 2.07
N TYR A 536 -2.67 -24.79 3.30
CA TYR A 536 -3.04 -25.63 4.44
C TYR A 536 -4.48 -25.35 4.90
N ASP A 537 -5.22 -26.42 5.18
CA ASP A 537 -6.62 -26.31 5.67
C ASP A 537 -6.72 -25.69 7.07
N ASN A 538 -5.61 -25.60 7.81
CA ASN A 538 -5.52 -24.95 9.12
C ASN A 538 -4.87 -23.55 9.08
N ASP A 539 -4.80 -22.92 7.91
CA ASP A 539 -4.28 -21.56 7.79
C ASP A 539 -5.18 -20.57 8.55
N GLU A 540 -4.58 -19.84 9.50
CA GLU A 540 -5.29 -18.85 10.31
C GLU A 540 -5.93 -17.73 9.49
N ALA A 541 -5.46 -17.49 8.26
CA ALA A 541 -6.03 -16.52 7.33
C ALA A 541 -7.36 -16.97 6.69
N LEU A 542 -7.78 -18.22 6.91
CA LEU A 542 -9.12 -18.69 6.52
C LEU A 542 -10.25 -18.02 7.31
N HIS A 543 -10.00 -17.63 8.56
CA HIS A 543 -11.00 -17.04 9.47
C HIS A 543 -12.31 -17.86 9.50
N ASN A 544 -12.19 -19.19 9.60
CA ASN A 544 -13.28 -20.18 9.56
C ASN A 544 -14.06 -20.28 8.24
N ILE A 545 -13.55 -19.68 7.15
CA ILE A 545 -14.12 -19.90 5.83
C ILE A 545 -13.62 -21.24 5.31
N LYS A 546 -14.54 -22.09 4.85
CA LYS A 546 -14.23 -23.41 4.32
C LYS A 546 -13.32 -23.29 3.09
N LEU A 547 -12.19 -24.01 3.12
CA LEU A 547 -11.29 -24.20 1.99
C LEU A 547 -11.68 -25.49 1.25
N ILE A 548 -11.83 -25.40 -0.07
CA ILE A 548 -12.03 -26.55 -0.95
C ILE A 548 -10.91 -26.56 -1.97
N ASN A 549 -10.31 -27.74 -2.19
CA ASN A 549 -9.14 -27.89 -3.07
C ASN A 549 -9.34 -28.91 -4.19
N ASN A 550 -10.52 -29.52 -4.31
CA ASN A 550 -10.82 -30.52 -5.33
C ASN A 550 -12.21 -30.30 -5.92
N LEU A 551 -12.39 -30.74 -7.17
CA LEU A 551 -13.61 -30.53 -7.94
C LEU A 551 -14.82 -31.24 -7.32
N LYS A 552 -14.66 -32.49 -6.85
CA LYS A 552 -15.77 -33.27 -6.29
C LYS A 552 -16.40 -32.58 -5.08
N SER A 553 -15.59 -32.18 -4.10
CA SER A 553 -16.06 -31.45 -2.92
C SER A 553 -16.68 -30.10 -3.27
N LEU A 554 -16.20 -29.43 -4.33
CA LEU A 554 -16.80 -28.19 -4.81
C LEU A 554 -18.19 -28.43 -5.42
N GLU A 555 -18.33 -29.47 -6.23
CA GLU A 555 -19.61 -29.87 -6.82
C GLU A 555 -20.63 -30.28 -5.76
N ASP A 556 -20.20 -31.03 -4.75
CA ASP A 556 -21.06 -31.42 -3.62
C ASP A 556 -21.54 -30.18 -2.84
N TRP A 557 -20.66 -29.21 -2.61
CA TRP A 557 -21.03 -27.93 -2.00
C TRP A 557 -22.00 -27.11 -2.85
N ILE A 558 -21.82 -27.09 -4.19
CA ILE A 558 -22.77 -26.44 -5.10
C ILE A 558 -24.13 -27.12 -5.03
N LYS A 559 -24.18 -28.45 -5.11
CA LYS A 559 -25.44 -29.21 -5.01
C LYS A 559 -26.15 -28.93 -3.71
N GLU A 560 -25.43 -28.88 -2.59
CA GLU A 560 -26.00 -28.57 -1.27
C GLU A 560 -26.50 -27.12 -1.17
N THR A 561 -25.71 -26.16 -1.67
CA THR A 561 -26.01 -24.73 -1.54
C THR A 561 -27.12 -24.27 -2.47
N PHE A 562 -27.28 -24.92 -3.62
CA PHE A 562 -28.29 -24.62 -4.63
C PHE A 562 -29.38 -25.70 -4.71
N LYS A 563 -29.60 -26.46 -3.62
CA LYS A 563 -30.81 -27.28 -3.51
C LYS A 563 -32.05 -26.38 -3.70
N PRO A 564 -33.05 -26.85 -4.47
CA PRO A 564 -34.28 -26.11 -4.71
C PRO A 564 -35.02 -25.74 -3.43
#